data_AF-A0A6I1ZQS6-F1
#
_entry.id   AF-A0A6I1ZQS6-F1
#
_cell.length_a   1.000
_cell.length_b   1.000
_cell.length_c   1.000
_cell.angle_alpha   90.00
_cell.angle_beta   90.00
_cell.angle_gamma   90.00
#
_symmetry.space_group_name_H-M   'P 1'
#
loop_
_entity.id
_entity.type
_entity.pdbx_description
1 polymer ?
#
loop_
_entity_poly.entity_id
_entity_poly.type
_entity_poly.pdbx_seq_one_letter_code
_entity_poly.pdbx_strand_id
1 'polypeptide(L)' 'MKFQGVDYYQIDELLSEDEKMTRNLVREFLEKELEPLVVDAFHEEKPLDMRALAPKMGELGMIGACLPEEYGGNG' A
#
# COMPACT_ATOMS: atom_id res chain seq x y z
N MET A 1 12.73 9.57 -7.71
CA MET A 1 12.57 8.80 -8.96
C MET A 1 11.49 7.77 -8.66
N LYS A 2 10.43 7.65 -9.48
CA LYS A 2 9.35 6.68 -9.22
C LYS A 2 9.97 5.27 -9.26
N PHE A 3 9.74 4.44 -8.24
CA PHE A 3 10.31 3.10 -8.21
C PHE A 3 9.84 2.31 -9.43
N GLN A 4 10.79 1.78 -10.21
CA GLN A 4 10.51 0.87 -11.31
C GLN A 4 11.21 -0.46 -11.01
N GLY A 5 10.41 -1.46 -10.65
CA GLY A 5 10.88 -2.81 -10.42
C GLY A 5 11.31 -3.48 -11.73
N VAL A 6 12.10 -4.53 -11.62
CA VAL A 6 12.39 -5.44 -12.73
C VAL A 6 11.15 -6.30 -13.02
N ASP A 7 10.77 -6.43 -14.30
CA ASP A 7 9.64 -7.26 -14.74
C ASP A 7 10.04 -8.17 -15.90
N TYR A 8 10.76 -9.24 -15.59
CA TYR A 8 11.27 -10.18 -16.61
C TYR A 8 10.19 -11.04 -17.27
N TYR A 9 9.02 -11.15 -16.62
CA TYR A 9 7.92 -12.02 -17.08
C TYR A 9 6.69 -11.24 -17.54
N GLN A 10 6.80 -9.91 -17.69
CA GLN A 10 5.70 -9.03 -18.11
C GLN A 10 4.45 -9.20 -17.23
N ILE A 11 4.65 -9.37 -15.92
CA ILE A 11 3.57 -9.51 -14.94
C ILE A 11 2.68 -8.27 -14.94
N ASP A 12 3.22 -7.09 -15.22
CA ASP A 12 2.43 -5.86 -15.32
C ASP A 12 1.33 -5.97 -16.37
N GLU A 13 1.58 -6.64 -17.49
CA GLU A 13 0.60 -6.81 -18.58
C GLU A 13 -0.54 -7.76 -18.21
N LEU A 14 -0.34 -8.62 -17.20
CA LEU A 14 -1.36 -9.55 -16.73
C LEU A 14 -2.42 -8.88 -15.84
N LEU A 15 -2.14 -7.67 -15.36
CA LEU A 15 -3.04 -6.91 -14.49
C LEU A 15 -4.01 -6.07 -15.31
N SER A 16 -5.27 -6.03 -14.86
CA SER A 16 -6.25 -5.05 -15.32
C SER A 16 -5.83 -3.63 -14.95
N GLU A 17 -6.44 -2.64 -15.61
CA GLU A 17 -6.17 -1.22 -15.32
C GLU A 17 -6.53 -0.85 -13.88
N ASP A 18 -7.60 -1.43 -13.32
CA ASP A 18 -8.01 -1.19 -11.94
C ASP A 18 -7.02 -1.78 -10.92
N GLU A 19 -6.47 -2.97 -11.19
CA GLU A 19 -5.42 -3.57 -10.37
C GLU A 19 -4.12 -2.76 -10.43
N LYS A 20 -3.73 -2.29 -11.62
CA LYS A 20 -2.58 -1.39 -11.78
C LYS A 20 -2.78 -0.07 -11.03
N MET A 21 -3.97 0.51 -11.12
CA MET A 21 -4.32 1.74 -10.41
C MET A 21 -4.22 1.55 -8.89
N THR A 22 -4.84 0.49 -8.38
CA THR A 22 -4.79 0.11 -6.95
C THR A 22 -3.35 -0.05 -6.47
N ARG A 23 -2.53 -0.82 -7.20
CA ARG A 23 -1.11 -1.01 -6.90
C ARG A 23 -0.34 0.32 -6.86
N ASN A 24 -0.60 1.20 -7.82
CA ASN A 24 0.08 2.50 -7.91
C ASN A 24 -0.29 3.42 -6.73
N LEU A 25 -1.56 3.44 -6.35
CA LEU A 25 -2.04 4.21 -5.20
C LEU A 25 -1.42 3.71 -3.88
N VAL A 26 -1.36 2.39 -3.68
CA VAL A 26 -0.70 1.81 -2.51
C VAL A 26 0.80 2.16 -2.50
N ARG A 27 1.48 2.04 -3.65
CA ARG A 27 2.90 2.41 -3.75
C ARG A 27 3.16 3.87 -3.38
N GLU A 28 2.32 4.77 -3.87
CA GLU A 28 2.45 6.20 -3.57
C GLU A 28 2.30 6.49 -2.07
N PHE A 29 1.35 5.84 -1.40
CA PHE A 29 1.20 5.93 0.05
C PHE A 29 2.44 5.40 0.80
N LEU A 30 2.96 4.23 0.40
CA LEU A 30 4.13 3.64 1.03
C LEU A 30 5.37 4.53 0.89
N GLU A 31 5.63 5.05 -0.30
CA GLU A 31 6.80 5.92 -0.58
C GLU A 31 6.70 7.27 0.16
N LYS A 32 5.50 7.86 0.23
CA LYS A 32 5.33 9.20 0.81
C LYS A 32 5.16 9.20 2.32
N GLU A 33 4.43 8.23 2.86
CA GLU A 33 4.02 8.23 4.26
C GLU A 33 4.73 7.16 5.10
N LEU A 34 4.95 5.96 4.56
CA LEU A 34 5.49 4.85 5.37
C LEU A 34 7.01 4.81 5.39
N GLU A 35 7.67 4.97 4.24
CA GLU A 35 9.13 4.85 4.10
C GLU A 35 9.91 5.76 5.06
N PRO A 36 9.56 7.05 5.25
CA PRO A 36 10.24 7.90 6.23
C PRO A 36 10.11 7.38 7.67
N LEU A 37 8.93 6.88 8.03
CA LEU A 37 8.65 6.38 9.38
C LEU A 37 9.41 5.10 9.69
N VAL A 38 9.64 4.25 8.69
CA VAL A 38 10.42 3.00 8.86
C VAL A 38 11.88 3.31 9.20
N VAL A 39 12.45 4.33 8.55
CA VAL A 39 13.83 4.76 8.84
C VAL A 39 13.95 5.27 10.27
N ASP A 40 13.02 6.12 10.71
CA ASP A 40 13.00 6.65 12.07
C ASP A 40 12.75 5.54 13.11
N ALA A 41 11.78 4.67 12.86
CA ALA A 41 11.46 3.52 13.71
C ALA A 41 12.67 2.59 13.91
N PHE A 42 13.44 2.35 12.84
CA PHE A 42 14.66 1.56 12.91
C PHE A 42 15.74 2.25 13.76
N HIS A 43 16.01 3.53 13.52
CA HIS A 43 17.02 4.28 14.29
C HIS A 43 16.67 4.43 15.76
N GLU A 44 15.38 4.55 16.09
CA GLU A 44 14.90 4.70 17.46
C GLU A 44 14.63 3.37 18.18
N GLU A 45 14.79 2.23 17.49
CA GLU A 45 14.44 0.89 17.98
C GLU A 45 12.99 0.79 18.51
N LYS A 46 12.05 1.44 17.80
CA LYS A 46 10.63 1.48 18.17
C LYS A 46 9.74 0.88 17.07
N PRO A 47 8.57 0.33 17.43
CA PRO A 47 7.60 -0.08 16.43
C PRO A 47 6.96 1.14 15.75
N LEU A 48 6.47 0.94 14.52
CA LEU A 48 5.59 1.90 13.86
C LEU A 48 4.30 2.09 14.65
N ASP A 49 3.78 3.31 14.70
CA ASP A 49 2.49 3.60 15.32
C ASP A 49 1.34 3.14 14.41
N MET A 50 1.01 1.85 14.53
CA MET A 50 -0.09 1.25 13.77
C MET A 50 -1.46 1.83 14.13
N ARG A 51 -1.63 2.47 15.31
CA ARG A 51 -2.90 3.12 15.65
C ARG A 51 -3.12 4.37 14.82
N ALA A 52 -2.04 5.07 14.46
CA ALA A 52 -2.09 6.21 13.54
C ALA A 52 -2.12 5.77 12.06
N LEU A 53 -1.42 4.68 11.71
CA LEU A 53 -1.29 4.24 10.32
C LEU A 53 -2.48 3.41 9.81
N ALA A 54 -3.03 2.50 10.62
CA ALA A 54 -4.09 1.59 10.17
C ALA A 54 -5.35 2.31 9.64
N PRO A 55 -5.83 3.43 10.23
CA PRO A 55 -6.96 4.17 9.66
C PRO A 55 -6.71 4.64 8.23
N LYS A 56 -5.52 5.19 7.94
CA LYS A 56 -5.14 5.64 6.59
C LYS A 56 -5.09 4.48 5.60
N MET A 57 -4.53 3.34 6.03
CA MET A 57 -4.51 2.12 5.21
C MET A 57 -5.93 1.62 4.90
N GLY A 58 -6.85 1.75 5.87
CA GLY A 58 -8.27 1.44 5.69
C GLY A 58 -8.95 2.35 4.66
N GLU A 59 -8.69 3.66 4.71
CA GLU A 59 -9.21 4.63 3.72
C GLU A 59 -8.75 4.33 2.29
N LEU A 60 -7.56 3.72 2.14
CA LEU A 60 -7.03 3.27 0.84
C LEU A 60 -7.53 1.87 0.43
N GLY A 61 -8.38 1.25 1.23
CA GLY A 61 -8.93 -0.08 0.95
C GLY A 61 -7.93 -1.23 1.11
N MET A 62 -6.82 -1.00 1.83
CA MET A 62 -5.78 -2.03 2.01
C MET A 62 -6.18 -3.11 3.03
N ILE A 63 -7.18 -2.83 3.85
CA ILE A 63 -7.65 -3.72 4.92
C ILE A 63 -9.01 -4.28 4.51
N GLY A 64 -9.09 -5.60 4.32
CA GLY A 64 -10.34 -6.23 3.91
C GLY A 64 -10.69 -6.02 2.43
N ALA A 65 -9.69 -5.87 1.55
CA ALA A 65 -9.90 -5.59 0.13
C ALA A 65 -10.84 -6.59 -0.60
N CYS A 66 -10.87 -7.86 -0.15
CA CYS A 66 -11.74 -8.91 -0.70
C CYS A 66 -13.01 -9.14 0.12
N LEU A 67 -13.32 -8.25 1.07
CA LEU A 67 -14.57 -8.32 1.81
C LEU A 67 -15.66 -7.59 1.01
N PRO A 68 -16.90 -8.11 1.05
CA PRO A 68 -18.05 -7.41 0.50
C PRO A 68 -18.17 -5.97 1.01
N GLU A 69 -18.68 -5.10 0.15
CA GLU A 69 -18.93 -3.69 0.48
C GLU A 69 -19.85 -3.50 1.71
N GLU A 70 -20.77 -4.45 1.95
CA GLU A 70 -21.66 -4.41 3.15
C GLU A 70 -20.89 -4.46 4.47
N TYR A 71 -19.65 -4.95 4.45
CA TYR A 71 -18.72 -4.99 5.58
C TYR A 71 -17.62 -3.92 5.50
N GLY A 72 -17.70 -3.01 4.52
CA GLY A 72 -16.74 -1.93 4.31
C GLY A 72 -15.47 -2.34 3.55
N GLY A 73 -15.49 -3.46 2.82
CA GLY A 73 -14.42 -3.81 1.88
C GLY A 73 -14.66 -3.26 0.47
N ASN A 74 -13.75 -3.58 -0.45
CA ASN A 74 -13.73 -3.05 -1.83
C ASN A 74 -14.11 -4.07 -2.90
N GLY A 75 -14.65 -5.24 -2.52
CA GLY A 75 -15.03 -6.30 -3.45
C GLY A 75 -15.73 -7.46 -2.79
#